data_AF-A0A7W5VBF8-F1
#
_entry.id   AF-A0A7W5VBF8-F1
#
_cell.length_a   1.000
_cell.length_b   1.000
_cell.length_c   1.000
_cell.angle_alpha   90.00
_cell.angle_beta   90.00
_cell.angle_gamma   90.00
#
_symmetry.space_group_name_H-M   'P 1'
#
loop_
_entity.id
_entity.type
_entity.pdbx_description
1 polymer ?
#
loop_
_entity_poly.entity_id
_entity_poly.type
_entity_poly.pdbx_seq_one_letter_code
_entity_poly.pdbx_strand_id
1 'polypeptide(L)'
;MTAGRFVKVVTVLAAMSMLVTGVWARVDPASFAEWANWPNHVHFLHDAGVFQIAIGLMLLCALWWRDVVVVVLAGFVFANTFHAFNHAVDLELGGGNASDPWALLAVSVVAAAGLAVRLRTLHIRRNAKEGASA
;
A
#
# COMPACT_ATOMS: atom_id res chain seq x y z
N MET A 1 -15.00 22.80 14.86
CA MET A 1 -14.74 21.40 14.45
C MET A 1 -14.11 20.67 15.63
N THR A 2 -14.57 19.46 16.01
CA THR A 2 -13.91 18.71 17.11
C THR A 2 -12.57 18.15 16.63
N ALA A 3 -11.61 17.96 17.55
CA ALA A 3 -10.29 17.41 17.22
C ALA A 3 -10.39 16.08 16.43
N GLY A 4 -11.32 15.20 16.81
CA GLY A 4 -11.55 13.94 16.09
C GLY A 4 -12.11 14.12 14.67
N ARG A 5 -12.97 15.13 14.43
CA ARG A 5 -13.44 15.43 13.05
C ARG A 5 -12.32 16.03 12.20
N PHE A 6 -11.51 16.91 12.79
CA PHE A 6 -10.36 17.50 12.11
C PHE A 6 -9.37 16.42 11.64
N VAL A 7 -8.97 15.51 12.52
CA VAL A 7 -8.04 14.42 12.16
C VAL A 7 -8.59 13.57 11.01
N LYS A 8 -9.86 13.18 11.04
CA LYS A 8 -10.48 12.40 9.94
C LYS A 8 -10.43 13.13 8.61
N VAL A 9 -10.74 14.43 8.61
CA VAL A 9 -10.67 15.26 7.39
C VAL A 9 -9.24 15.31 6.86
N VAL A 10 -8.26 15.54 7.72
CA VAL A 10 -6.83 15.55 7.34
C VAL A 10 -6.41 14.19 6.78
N THR A 11 -6.83 13.08 7.41
CA THR A 11 -6.55 11.72 6.91
C THR A 11 -7.12 11.50 5.51
N VAL A 12 -8.37 11.94 5.26
CA VAL A 12 -8.99 11.82 3.92
C VAL A 12 -8.24 12.69 2.90
N LEU A 13 -7.88 13.93 3.25
CA LEU A 13 -7.15 14.81 2.33
C LEU A 13 -5.77 14.25 1.97
N ALA A 14 -5.04 13.74 2.97
CA ALA A 14 -3.75 13.07 2.74
C ALA A 14 -3.90 11.78 1.92
N ALA A 15 -4.97 11.01 2.13
CA ALA A 15 -5.26 9.84 1.33
C ALA A 15 -5.54 10.23 -0.14
N MET A 16 -6.36 11.26 -0.35
CA MET A 16 -6.69 11.74 -1.68
C MET A 16 -5.47 12.28 -2.41
N SER A 17 -4.57 13.02 -1.73
CA SER A 17 -3.34 13.48 -2.38
C SER A 17 -2.49 12.29 -2.84
N MET A 18 -2.29 11.28 -2.00
CA MET A 18 -1.51 10.09 -2.33
C MET A 18 -2.14 9.25 -3.44
N LEU A 19 -3.47 9.07 -3.44
CA LEU A 19 -4.17 8.33 -4.48
C LEU A 19 -4.11 9.05 -5.83
N VAL A 20 -4.34 10.36 -5.85
CA VAL A 20 -4.34 11.15 -7.09
C VAL A 20 -2.94 11.16 -7.70
N THR A 21 -1.91 11.53 -6.94
CA THR A 21 -0.54 11.56 -7.47
C THR A 21 -0.03 10.16 -7.79
N GLY A 22 -0.40 9.15 -6.99
CA GLY A 22 0.06 7.78 -7.19
C GLY A 22 -0.54 7.12 -8.43
N VAL A 23 -1.84 7.32 -8.66
CA VAL A 23 -2.50 6.86 -9.89
C VAL A 23 -1.95 7.60 -11.10
N TRP A 24 -1.74 8.92 -11.01
CA TRP A 24 -1.20 9.71 -12.11
C TRP A 24 0.21 9.25 -12.49
N ALA A 25 1.13 9.16 -11.52
CA ALA A 25 2.50 8.69 -11.75
C ALA A 25 2.56 7.26 -12.34
N ARG A 26 1.57 6.41 -12.06
CA ARG A 26 1.48 5.05 -12.59
C ARG A 26 0.88 4.97 -13.99
N VAL A 27 -0.16 5.76 -14.28
CA VAL A 27 -0.95 5.64 -15.51
C VAL A 27 -0.38 6.51 -16.63
N ASP A 28 0.10 7.71 -16.31
CA ASP A 28 0.73 8.61 -17.25
C ASP A 28 2.00 9.23 -16.64
N PRO A 29 3.09 8.42 -16.55
CA PRO A 29 4.35 8.85 -15.95
C PRO A 29 4.94 10.10 -16.62
N ALA A 30 4.75 10.25 -17.93
CA ALA A 30 5.33 11.35 -18.70
C ALA A 30 4.72 12.70 -18.29
N SER A 31 3.39 12.81 -18.28
CA SER A 31 2.74 14.07 -17.88
C SER A 31 2.89 14.34 -16.38
N PHE A 32 2.93 13.30 -15.54
CA PHE A 32 3.26 13.47 -14.12
C PHE A 32 4.66 14.03 -13.93
N ALA A 33 5.66 13.49 -14.64
CA ALA A 33 7.05 13.93 -14.57
C ALA A 33 7.19 15.40 -15.03
N GLU A 34 6.53 15.77 -16.12
CA GLU A 34 6.48 17.15 -16.60
C GLU A 34 5.88 18.10 -15.55
N TRP A 35 4.73 17.75 -14.98
CA TRP A 35 4.09 18.53 -13.92
C TRP A 35 4.96 18.64 -12.65
N ALA A 36 5.61 17.54 -12.27
CA ALA A 36 6.51 17.49 -11.12
C ALA A 36 7.86 18.18 -11.39
N ASN A 37 8.11 18.65 -12.61
CA ASN A 37 9.39 19.19 -13.07
C ASN A 37 10.55 18.21 -12.76
N TRP A 38 10.35 16.95 -13.12
CA TRP A 38 11.25 15.83 -12.84
C TRP A 38 11.53 15.02 -14.12
N PRO A 39 12.70 14.36 -14.26
CA PRO A 39 12.94 13.49 -15.41
C PRO A 39 11.96 12.32 -15.47
N ASN A 40 11.57 11.92 -16.69
CA ASN A 40 10.65 10.81 -16.92
C ASN A 40 11.33 9.44 -16.71
N HIS A 41 11.56 9.08 -15.45
CA HIS A 41 12.01 7.74 -15.05
C HIS A 41 10.80 6.81 -14.89
N VAL A 42 10.33 6.25 -16.00
CA VAL A 42 9.06 5.49 -16.08
C VAL A 42 8.95 4.40 -15.00
N HIS A 43 9.94 3.51 -14.91
CA HIS A 43 9.95 2.43 -13.90
C HIS A 43 9.87 2.99 -12.47
N PHE A 44 10.67 4.01 -12.15
CA PHE A 44 10.64 4.66 -10.84
C PHE A 44 9.27 5.29 -10.53
N LEU A 45 8.62 5.88 -11.53
CA LEU A 45 7.30 6.48 -11.37
C LEU A 45 6.19 5.43 -11.22
N HIS A 46 6.30 4.27 -11.88
CA HIS A 46 5.43 3.12 -11.61
C HIS A 46 5.56 2.63 -10.16
N ASP A 47 6.78 2.58 -9.62
CA ASP A 47 7.07 2.19 -8.24
C ASP A 47 6.53 3.22 -7.25
N ALA A 48 6.90 4.48 -7.42
CA ALA A 48 6.39 5.58 -6.62
C ALA A 48 4.85 5.60 -6.62
N GLY A 49 4.25 5.34 -7.78
CA GLY A 49 2.80 5.25 -7.95
C GLY A 49 2.14 4.19 -7.06
N VAL A 50 2.66 2.96 -7.05
CA VAL A 50 2.06 1.87 -6.24
C VAL A 50 2.26 2.07 -4.74
N PHE A 51 3.40 2.64 -4.34
CA PHE A 51 3.63 3.00 -2.93
C PHE A 51 2.69 4.11 -2.47
N GLN A 52 2.51 5.17 -3.27
CA GLN A 52 1.57 6.24 -2.95
C GLN A 52 0.13 5.71 -2.89
N ILE A 53 -0.30 4.88 -3.85
CA ILE A 53 -1.62 4.25 -3.81
C ILE A 53 -1.81 3.45 -2.52
N ALA A 54 -0.84 2.63 -2.14
CA ALA A 54 -0.92 1.83 -0.92
C ALA A 54 -1.00 2.69 0.34
N ILE A 55 -0.23 3.78 0.43
CA ILE A 55 -0.31 4.75 1.53
C ILE A 55 -1.71 5.36 1.60
N GLY A 56 -2.26 5.79 0.46
CA GLY A 56 -3.61 6.35 0.38
C GLY A 56 -4.68 5.37 0.85
N LEU A 57 -4.61 4.12 0.39
CA LEU A 57 -5.50 3.05 0.84
C LEU A 57 -5.36 2.79 2.34
N MET A 58 -4.14 2.70 2.87
CA MET A 58 -3.91 2.51 4.32
C MET A 58 -4.50 3.65 5.16
N LEU A 59 -4.36 4.90 4.72
CA LEU A 59 -4.96 6.05 5.40
C LEU A 59 -6.48 5.95 5.46
N LEU A 60 -7.14 5.57 4.36
CA LEU A 60 -8.61 5.35 4.36
C LEU A 60 -8.99 4.14 5.23
N CYS A 61 -8.26 3.04 5.11
CA CYS A 61 -8.48 1.83 5.91
C CYS A 61 -8.38 2.11 7.42
N ALA A 62 -7.44 2.95 7.84
CA ALA A 62 -7.25 3.33 9.25
C ALA A 62 -8.47 4.04 9.86
N LEU A 63 -9.40 4.55 9.05
CA LEU A 63 -10.65 5.16 9.53
C LEU A 63 -11.71 4.13 9.93
N TRP A 64 -11.60 2.89 9.47
CA TRP A 64 -12.60 1.83 9.67
C TRP A 64 -12.05 0.60 10.40
N TRP A 65 -10.84 0.17 10.09
CA TRP A 65 -10.23 -1.00 10.72
C TRP A 65 -9.59 -0.65 12.06
N ARG A 66 -9.85 -1.50 13.06
CA ARG A 66 -9.36 -1.30 14.43
C ARG A 66 -7.93 -1.79 14.67
N ASP A 67 -7.43 -2.69 13.82
CA ASP A 67 -6.11 -3.29 14.02
C ASP A 67 -5.08 -2.66 13.08
N VAL A 68 -4.20 -1.83 13.64
CA VAL A 68 -3.17 -1.13 12.86
C VAL A 68 -2.21 -2.09 12.16
N VAL A 69 -1.91 -3.24 12.77
CA VAL A 69 -0.99 -4.24 12.20
C VAL A 69 -1.60 -4.89 10.96
N VAL A 70 -2.90 -5.19 10.98
CA VAL A 70 -3.63 -5.66 9.78
C VAL A 70 -3.58 -4.61 8.67
N VAL A 71 -3.83 -3.34 8.98
CA VAL A 71 -3.84 -2.26 7.98
C VAL A 71 -2.47 -2.12 7.30
N VAL A 72 -1.39 -2.05 8.08
CA VAL A 72 -0.04 -1.86 7.52
C VAL A 72 0.48 -3.09 6.79
N LEU A 73 0.21 -4.31 7.28
CA LEU A 73 0.62 -5.53 6.57
C LEU A 73 -0.16 -5.71 5.27
N ALA A 74 -1.47 -5.42 5.26
CA ALA A 74 -2.27 -5.47 4.03
C ALA A 74 -1.77 -4.45 3.00
N GLY A 75 -1.50 -3.21 3.42
CA GLY A 75 -0.94 -2.19 2.56
C GLY A 75 0.47 -2.54 2.05
N PHE A 76 1.32 -3.12 2.90
CA PHE A 76 2.65 -3.58 2.49
C PHE A 76 2.58 -4.73 1.49
N VAL A 77 1.74 -5.74 1.73
CA VAL A 77 1.52 -6.84 0.76
C VAL A 77 1.06 -6.28 -0.58
N PHE A 78 0.10 -5.36 -0.59
CA PHE A 78 -0.35 -4.70 -1.81
C PHE A 78 0.80 -3.98 -2.52
N ALA A 79 1.48 -3.04 -1.83
CA ALA A 79 2.54 -2.24 -2.42
C ALA A 79 3.66 -3.11 -2.99
N ASN A 80 4.18 -4.03 -2.17
CA ASN A 80 5.35 -4.84 -2.52
C ASN A 80 5.03 -5.90 -3.59
N THR A 81 3.78 -6.36 -3.68
CA THR A 81 3.34 -7.26 -4.76
C THR A 81 3.27 -6.52 -6.09
N PHE A 82 2.70 -5.31 -6.11
CA PHE A 82 2.67 -4.50 -7.33
C PHE A 82 4.05 -3.95 -7.70
N HIS A 83 4.93 -3.74 -6.72
CA HIS A 83 6.34 -3.41 -6.94
C HIS A 83 7.08 -4.57 -7.62
N ALA A 84 6.91 -5.81 -7.12
CA ALA A 84 7.41 -7.01 -7.79
C ALA A 84 6.89 -7.13 -9.23
N PHE A 85 5.61 -6.83 -9.45
CA PHE A 85 5.02 -6.79 -10.78
C PHE A 85 5.68 -5.75 -11.69
N ASN A 86 5.91 -4.52 -11.20
CA ASN A 86 6.61 -3.49 -11.97
C ASN A 86 8.01 -3.96 -12.37
N HIS A 87 8.80 -4.50 -11.45
CA HIS A 87 10.13 -5.05 -11.79
C HIS A 87 10.05 -6.16 -12.86
N ALA A 88 8.96 -6.94 -12.88
CA ALA A 88 8.78 -7.98 -13.89
C ALA A 88 8.45 -7.41 -15.28
N VAL A 89 7.57 -6.40 -15.35
CA VAL A 89 7.08 -5.83 -16.63
C VAL A 89 7.97 -4.72 -17.17
N ASP A 90 8.68 -4.00 -16.30
CA ASP A 90 9.56 -2.88 -16.62
C ASP A 90 11.04 -3.30 -16.64
N LEU A 91 11.35 -4.59 -16.76
CA LEU A 91 12.72 -5.10 -16.67
C LEU A 91 13.66 -4.38 -17.67
N GLU A 92 13.18 -4.14 -18.90
CA GLU A 92 13.93 -3.44 -19.95
C GLU A 92 14.01 -1.91 -19.73
N LEU A 93 13.17 -1.34 -18.86
CA LEU A 93 13.08 0.09 -18.57
C LEU A 93 13.91 0.51 -17.33
N GLY A 94 14.72 -0.41 -16.80
CA GLY A 94 15.51 -0.19 -15.58
C GLY A 94 14.93 -0.86 -14.34
N GLY A 95 14.09 -1.89 -14.49
CA GLY A 95 13.54 -2.74 -13.42
C GLY A 95 14.56 -3.58 -12.64
N GLY A 96 15.81 -3.12 -12.52
CA GLY A 96 16.86 -3.81 -11.78
C GLY A 96 17.33 -5.13 -12.40
N ASN A 97 17.73 -6.07 -11.55
CA ASN A 97 18.20 -7.39 -11.96
C ASN A 97 17.03 -8.34 -12.22
N ALA A 98 17.24 -9.36 -13.06
CA ALA A 98 16.25 -10.41 -13.33
C ALA A 98 15.79 -11.17 -12.07
N SER A 99 16.55 -11.11 -10.97
CA SER A 99 16.19 -11.68 -9.67
C SER A 99 15.20 -10.84 -8.86
N ASP A 100 15.11 -9.54 -9.13
CA ASP A 100 14.42 -8.58 -8.26
C ASP A 100 12.91 -8.86 -8.14
N PRO A 101 12.16 -9.19 -9.22
CA PRO A 101 10.74 -9.55 -9.10
C PRO A 101 10.51 -10.73 -8.15
N TRP A 102 11.38 -11.74 -8.20
CA TRP A 102 11.25 -12.94 -7.38
C TRP A 102 11.59 -12.68 -5.91
N ALA A 103 12.63 -11.88 -5.66
CA ALA A 103 12.99 -11.48 -4.30
C ALA A 103 11.86 -10.67 -3.66
N LEU A 104 11.29 -9.70 -4.38
CA LEU A 104 10.17 -8.89 -3.91
C LEU A 104 8.90 -9.74 -3.71
N LEU A 105 8.60 -10.66 -4.62
CA LEU A 105 7.46 -11.57 -4.46
C LEU A 105 7.62 -12.48 -3.22
N ALA A 106 8.82 -12.99 -2.97
CA ALA A 106 9.10 -13.78 -1.77
C ALA A 106 8.84 -12.98 -0.48
N VAL A 107 9.25 -11.71 -0.44
CA VAL A 107 8.95 -10.79 0.68
C VAL A 107 7.44 -10.58 0.84
N SER A 108 6.69 -10.45 -0.27
CA SER A 108 5.23 -10.35 -0.25
C SER A 108 4.57 -11.60 0.36
N VAL A 109 5.06 -12.80 0.03
CA VAL A 109 4.58 -14.07 0.59
C VAL A 109 4.81 -14.12 2.11
N VAL A 110 5.99 -13.72 2.58
CA VAL A 110 6.28 -13.67 4.03
C VAL A 110 5.35 -12.68 4.74
N ALA A 111 5.14 -11.49 4.19
CA ALA A 111 4.24 -10.50 4.76
C ALA A 111 2.77 -10.98 4.76
N ALA A 112 2.32 -11.64 3.69
CA ALA A 112 0.99 -12.22 3.59
C ALA A 112 0.77 -13.35 4.61
N ALA A 113 1.80 -14.17 4.86
CA ALA A 113 1.75 -15.19 5.91
C ALA A 113 1.57 -14.54 7.30
N GLY A 114 2.33 -13.48 7.59
CA GLY A 114 2.18 -12.70 8.83
C GLY A 114 0.78 -12.09 8.99
N LEU A 115 0.25 -11.50 7.91
CA LEU A 115 -1.12 -10.97 7.87
C LEU A 115 -2.16 -12.05 8.17
N ALA A 116 -2.05 -13.21 7.52
CA ALA A 116 -2.96 -14.34 7.73
C ALA A 116 -2.94 -14.83 9.17
N VAL A 117 -1.75 -14.96 9.77
CA VAL A 117 -1.61 -15.33 11.18
C VAL A 117 -2.27 -14.28 12.09
N ARG A 118 -2.03 -12.98 11.85
CA ARG A 118 -2.65 -11.90 12.64
C ARG A 118 -4.17 -11.96 12.59
N LEU A 119 -4.75 -12.12 11.40
CA LEU A 119 -6.20 -12.22 11.21
C LEU A 119 -6.78 -13.43 11.97
N ARG A 120 -6.12 -14.59 11.91
CA ARG A 120 -6.53 -15.79 12.68
C ARG A 120 -6.49 -15.53 14.18
N THR A 121 -5.44 -14.91 14.70
CA THR A 121 -5.33 -14.56 16.12
C THR A 121 -6.47 -13.63 16.57
N LEU A 122 -6.82 -12.63 15.77
CA LEU A 122 -7.91 -11.69 16.08
C LEU A 122 -9.27 -12.40 16.10
N HIS A 123 -9.51 -13.32 15.17
CA HIS A 123 -10.73 -14.13 15.11
C HIS A 123 -10.88 -15.01 16.36
N ILE A 124 -9.84 -15.74 16.75
CA ILE A 124 -9.84 -16.59 17.95
C ILE A 124 -10.13 -15.77 19.21
N ARG A 125 -9.48 -14.61 19.37
CA ARG A 125 -9.67 -13.72 20.53
C ARG A 125 -11.09 -13.17 20.62
N ARG A 126 -11.73 -12.88 19.48
CA ARG A 126 -13.12 -12.43 19.44
C ARG A 126 -14.06 -13.53 19.93
N ASN A 127 -13.94 -14.73 19.39
CA ASN A 127 -14.81 -15.85 19.75
C ASN A 127 -14.66 -16.24 21.23
N ALA A 128 -13.43 -16.19 21.77
CA ALA A 128 -13.20 -16.44 23.20
C ALA A 128 -13.87 -15.40 24.11
N LYS A 129 -13.95 -14.13 23.69
CA LYS A 129 -14.66 -13.08 24.44
C LYS A 129 -16.17 -13.28 24.41
N GLU A 130 -16.72 -13.63 23.25
CA GLU A 130 -18.17 -13.88 23.08
C GLU A 130 -18.62 -15.08 23.94
N GLY A 131 -17.84 -16.16 23.97
CA GLY A 131 -18.13 -17.34 24.81
C GLY A 131 -17.97 -17.12 26.31
N ALA A 132 -17.17 -16.13 26.74
CA ALA A 132 -17.04 -15.76 28.16
C ALA A 132 -18.13 -14.78 28.64
N SER A 133 -18.89 -14.19 27.71
CA SER A 133 -19.99 -13.26 27.99
C SER A 133 -21.38 -13.88 27.89
N ALA A 134 -21.47 -15.16 27.49
CA ALA A 134 -22.68 -15.97 27.42
C ALA A 134 -22.84 -16.80 28.70
#